data_AF-A0A962ZJE4-F1
#
_entry.id   AF-A0A962ZJE4-F1
#
_cell.length_a   1.000
_cell.length_b   1.000
_cell.length_c   1.000
_cell.angle_alpha   90.00
_cell.angle_beta   90.00
_cell.angle_gamma   90.00
#
_symmetry.space_group_name_H-M   'P 1'
#
loop_
_entity.id
_entity.type
_entity.pdbx_description
1 polymer ?
#
loop_
_entity_poly.entity_id
_entity_poly.type
_entity_poly.pdbx_seq_one_letter_code
_entity_poly.pdbx_strand_id
1 'polypeptide(L)'
;GRAGAPGIALSFVTAPEWNLMIAIQRYLKLSFERRTLAGLKARFNGPKKQKSSGKAVGSKKKSRPSTDEKARSRQRNKKQVGKRRRPATPPTGGNDGFAPLKKRDPGR
;
A
#
# COMPACT_ATOMS: atom_id res chain seq x y z
N GLY A 1 -20.39 -5.83 -33.02
CA GLY A 1 -20.15 -6.29 -31.63
C GLY A 1 -21.37 -6.18 -30.72
N ARG A 2 -22.57 -6.12 -31.29
CA ARG A 2 -23.91 -6.20 -30.66
C ARG A 2 -24.86 -6.73 -31.74
N ALA A 3 -26.01 -7.28 -31.36
CA ALA A 3 -27.02 -7.81 -32.29
C ALA A 3 -26.44 -8.80 -33.34
N GLY A 4 -25.60 -9.74 -32.91
CA GLY A 4 -25.04 -10.78 -33.77
C GLY A 4 -23.91 -10.36 -34.72
N ALA A 5 -23.66 -9.06 -34.91
CA ALA A 5 -22.59 -8.59 -35.80
C ALA A 5 -21.20 -8.69 -35.12
N PRO A 6 -20.13 -9.08 -35.86
CA PRO A 6 -18.76 -9.06 -35.34
C PRO A 6 -18.32 -7.64 -34.98
N GLY A 7 -17.34 -7.51 -34.09
CA GLY A 7 -16.76 -6.23 -33.72
C GLY A 7 -15.33 -6.41 -33.24
N ILE A 8 -14.48 -5.41 -33.51
CA ILE A 8 -13.09 -5.40 -33.08
C ILE A 8 -12.97 -4.43 -31.91
N ALA A 9 -12.41 -4.90 -30.80
CA ALA A 9 -12.08 -4.07 -29.65
C ALA A 9 -10.57 -3.83 -29.62
N LEU A 10 -10.16 -2.57 -29.47
CA LEU A 10 -8.75 -2.18 -29.33
C LEU A 10 -8.56 -1.58 -27.94
N SER A 11 -7.52 -2.03 -27.25
CA SER A 11 -7.13 -1.52 -25.93
C SER A 11 -5.74 -0.91 -26.01
N PHE A 12 -5.62 0.36 -25.62
CA PHE A 12 -4.32 1.02 -25.47
C PHE A 12 -3.80 0.81 -24.05
N VAL A 13 -2.57 0.33 -23.93
CA VAL A 13 -2.00 -0.09 -22.64
C VAL A 13 -0.70 0.66 -22.40
N THR A 14 -0.64 1.39 -21.29
CA THR A 14 0.57 2.07 -20.84
C THR A 14 1.39 1.18 -19.89
N ALA A 15 2.59 1.63 -19.50
CA ALA A 15 3.48 0.92 -18.59
C ALA A 15 2.84 0.45 -17.26
N PRO A 16 2.10 1.28 -16.50
CA PRO A 16 1.48 0.84 -15.24
C PRO A 16 0.37 -0.20 -15.44
N GLU A 17 -0.29 -0.18 -16.60
CA GLU A 17 -1.46 -1.01 -16.88
C GLU A 17 -1.10 -2.40 -17.41
N TRP A 18 0.19 -2.67 -17.69
CA TRP A 18 0.63 -3.96 -18.22
C TRP A 18 0.13 -5.15 -17.39
N ASN A 19 0.22 -5.05 -16.07
CA ASN A 19 -0.22 -6.11 -15.17
C ASN A 19 -1.75 -6.27 -15.14
N LEU A 20 -2.49 -5.17 -15.34
CA LEU A 20 -3.94 -5.18 -15.43
C LEU A 20 -4.38 -5.85 -16.74
N MET A 21 -3.76 -5.51 -17.87
CA MET A 21 -4.01 -6.15 -19.16
C MET A 21 -3.81 -7.68 -19.08
N ILE A 22 -2.71 -8.14 -18.48
CA ILE A 22 -2.45 -9.57 -18.28
C ILE A 22 -3.47 -10.22 -17.33
N ALA A 23 -3.96 -9.48 -16.33
CA ALA A 23 -4.98 -9.98 -15.42
C ALA A 23 -6.33 -10.17 -16.14
N ILE A 24 -6.75 -9.19 -16.95
CA ILE A 24 -7.96 -9.25 -17.77
C ILE A 24 -7.87 -10.40 -18.77
N GLN A 25 -6.74 -10.52 -19.47
CA GLN A 25 -6.50 -11.58 -20.44
C GLN A 25 -6.71 -12.97 -19.80
N ARG A 26 -6.10 -13.22 -18.64
CA ARG A 26 -6.22 -14.49 -17.92
C ARG A 26 -7.63 -14.73 -17.37
N TYR A 27 -8.29 -13.68 -16.88
CA TYR A 27 -9.65 -13.77 -16.34
C TYR A 27 -10.66 -14.16 -17.42
N LEU A 28 -10.61 -13.48 -18.57
CA LEU A 28 -11.51 -13.73 -19.70
C LEU A 28 -11.08 -14.92 -20.56
N LYS A 29 -9.88 -15.49 -20.32
CA LYS A 29 -9.25 -16.54 -21.13
C LYS A 29 -9.13 -16.17 -22.62
N LEU A 30 -8.87 -14.89 -22.90
CA LEU A 30 -8.68 -14.37 -24.25
C LEU A 30 -7.20 -14.32 -24.62
N SER A 31 -6.87 -14.32 -25.91
CA SER A 31 -5.55 -13.95 -26.40
C SER A 31 -5.62 -12.58 -27.05
N PHE A 32 -4.72 -11.67 -26.66
CA PHE A 32 -4.64 -10.34 -27.24
C PHE A 32 -3.50 -10.29 -28.26
N GLU A 33 -3.82 -9.86 -29.48
CA GLU A 33 -2.83 -9.59 -30.50
C GLU A 33 -2.18 -8.22 -30.26
N ARG A 34 -0.85 -8.16 -30.22
CA ARG A 34 -0.14 -6.88 -30.10
C ARG A 34 0.08 -6.31 -31.49
N ARG A 35 -0.46 -5.12 -31.74
CA ARG A 35 -0.28 -4.40 -32.99
C ARG A 35 0.60 -3.17 -32.81
N THR A 36 1.40 -2.89 -33.82
CA THR A 36 2.22 -1.68 -33.93
C THR A 36 1.98 -1.04 -35.29
N LEU A 37 1.84 0.28 -35.34
CA LEU A 37 1.70 1.03 -36.58
C LEU A 37 3.07 1.52 -37.05
N ALA A 38 3.36 1.38 -38.35
CA ALA A 38 4.59 1.90 -38.94
C ALA A 38 4.62 3.43 -38.77
N GLY A 39 5.76 3.98 -38.35
CA GLY A 39 5.92 5.40 -38.04
C GLY A 39 5.43 5.84 -36.65
N LEU A 40 4.58 5.05 -35.98
CA LEU A 40 4.08 5.35 -34.62
C LEU A 40 4.41 4.23 -33.65
N LYS A 41 5.71 4.04 -33.39
CA LYS A 41 6.19 3.06 -32.41
C LYS A 41 6.04 3.61 -30.99
N ALA A 42 5.38 2.87 -30.12
CA ALA A 42 5.27 3.24 -28.72
C ALA A 42 6.66 3.26 -28.04
N ARG A 43 6.83 4.14 -27.06
CA ARG A 43 8.04 4.18 -26.21
C ARG A 43 8.15 2.96 -25.31
N PHE A 44 7.00 2.39 -24.93
CA PHE A 44 6.89 1.22 -24.09
C PHE A 44 6.21 0.08 -24.87
N ASN A 45 6.97 -0.97 -25.17
CA ASN A 45 6.47 -2.16 -25.89
C ASN A 45 6.30 -3.38 -24.97
N GLY A 46 6.31 -3.15 -23.66
CA GLY A 46 6.25 -4.19 -22.63
C GLY A 46 7.50 -4.21 -21.74
N PRO A 47 7.39 -4.89 -20.59
CA PRO A 47 8.48 -4.99 -19.62
C PRO A 47 9.59 -5.93 -20.11
N LYS A 48 10.85 -5.54 -19.88
CA LYS A 48 12.05 -6.30 -20.26
C LYS A 48 12.10 -7.71 -19.65
N LYS A 49 11.59 -7.88 -18.43
CA LYS A 49 11.54 -9.16 -17.73
C LYS A 49 10.10 -9.47 -17.33
N GLN A 50 9.64 -10.66 -17.68
CA GLN A 50 8.30 -11.15 -17.39
C GLN A 50 8.36 -12.45 -16.59
N LYS A 51 7.34 -12.68 -15.78
CA LYS A 51 7.13 -13.98 -15.12
C LYS A 51 6.49 -14.95 -16.11
N SER A 52 6.42 -16.23 -15.76
CA SER A 52 5.65 -17.23 -16.53
C SER A 52 4.19 -16.82 -16.77
N SER A 53 3.61 -16.06 -15.84
CA SER A 53 2.26 -15.49 -15.96
C SER A 53 2.14 -14.29 -16.91
N GLY A 54 3.22 -13.84 -17.56
CA GLY A 54 3.24 -12.66 -18.44
C GLY A 54 3.27 -11.29 -17.73
N LYS A 55 3.08 -11.27 -16.40
CA LYS A 55 3.20 -10.05 -15.59
C LYS A 55 4.63 -9.53 -15.55
N ALA A 56 4.78 -8.21 -15.41
CA ALA A 56 6.07 -7.57 -15.22
C ALA A 56 6.76 -8.11 -13.96
N VAL A 57 8.05 -8.42 -14.06
CA VAL A 57 8.87 -8.72 -12.88
C VAL A 57 9.03 -7.43 -12.09
N GLY A 58 8.53 -7.40 -10.85
CA GLY A 58 8.75 -6.28 -9.95
C GLY A 58 10.25 -6.07 -9.72
N SER A 59 10.70 -4.81 -9.71
CA SER A 59 12.07 -4.51 -9.33
C SER A 59 12.31 -5.00 -7.91
N LYS A 60 13.36 -5.80 -7.70
CA LYS A 60 13.87 -6.09 -6.35
C LYS A 60 14.14 -4.74 -5.70
N LYS A 61 13.44 -4.42 -4.59
CA LYS A 61 13.74 -3.21 -3.82
C LYS A 61 15.23 -3.26 -3.50
N LYS A 62 16.02 -2.37 -4.12
CA LYS A 62 17.38 -2.14 -3.64
C LYS A 62 17.20 -1.53 -2.25
N SER A 63 17.65 -2.24 -1.21
CA SER A 63 17.77 -1.57 0.09
C SER A 63 18.72 -0.42 -0.14
N ARG A 64 18.32 0.79 0.24
CA ARG A 64 19.28 1.87 0.39
C ARG A 64 20.30 1.36 1.42
N PRO A 65 21.62 1.52 1.21
CA PRO A 65 22.54 1.34 2.32
C PRO A 65 22.04 2.25 3.44
N SER A 66 21.72 1.68 4.59
CA SER A 66 21.43 2.46 5.78
C SER A 66 22.75 3.12 6.17
N THR A 67 23.02 4.30 5.65
CA THR A 67 23.82 5.26 6.39
C THR A 67 23.04 5.53 7.67
N ASP A 68 23.72 5.38 8.78
CA ASP A 68 23.20 5.28 10.15
C ASP A 68 22.75 3.87 10.53
N GLU A 69 23.68 3.15 11.14
CA GLU A 69 23.38 2.28 12.28
C GLU A 69 22.52 3.07 13.27
N LYS A 70 21.21 3.08 13.04
CA LYS A 70 20.26 3.50 14.06
C LYS A 70 20.32 2.40 15.11
N ALA A 71 21.20 2.60 16.09
CA ALA A 71 21.37 1.74 17.25
C ALA A 71 19.97 1.31 17.69
N ARG A 72 19.72 0.00 17.68
CA ARG A 72 18.45 -0.58 18.14
C ARG A 72 18.37 -0.39 19.66
N SER A 73 18.15 0.84 20.12
CA SER A 73 17.70 1.08 21.48
C SER A 73 16.27 0.58 21.53
N ARG A 74 16.08 -0.67 21.97
CA ARG A 74 14.76 -1.20 22.32
C ARG A 74 14.10 -0.19 23.26
N GLN A 75 12.87 0.23 22.99
CA GLN A 75 12.12 1.14 23.87
C GLN A 75 12.06 0.63 25.33
N ARG A 76 12.21 -0.69 25.53
CA ARG A 76 12.35 -1.34 26.84
C ARG A 76 13.55 -0.82 27.67
N ASN A 77 14.61 -0.32 27.04
CA ASN A 77 15.81 0.20 27.72
C ASN A 77 15.70 1.70 28.06
N LYS A 78 14.60 2.37 27.67
CA LYS A 78 14.33 3.75 28.08
C LYS A 78 13.64 3.74 29.43
N LYS A 79 14.41 3.44 30.49
CA LYS A 79 13.97 3.66 31.87
C LYS A 79 13.81 5.17 32.02
N GLN A 80 12.57 5.63 32.22
CA GLN A 80 12.20 7.00 32.59
C GLN A 80 12.03 8.06 31.47
N VAL A 81 11.33 7.73 30.38
CA VAL A 81 10.76 8.75 29.45
C VAL A 81 9.44 9.37 29.95
N GLY A 82 8.97 8.93 31.11
CA GLY A 82 7.74 9.45 31.73
C GLY A 82 7.93 9.73 33.21
N LYS A 83 8.72 10.76 33.57
CA LYS A 83 8.34 11.54 34.75
C LYS A 83 6.99 12.15 34.40
N ARG A 84 5.90 11.51 34.84
CA ARG A 84 4.55 12.06 34.69
C ARG A 84 4.59 13.47 35.29
N ARG A 85 4.38 14.50 34.47
CA ARG A 85 4.10 15.84 35.00
C ARG A 85 2.89 15.69 35.90
N ARG A 86 3.02 16.04 37.18
CA ARG A 86 1.87 16.18 38.05
C ARG A 86 1.00 17.30 37.43
N PRO A 87 -0.31 17.08 37.21
CA PRO A 87 -1.17 18.15 36.72
C PRO A 87 -1.13 19.31 37.72
N ALA A 88 -1.02 20.54 37.21
CA ALA A 88 -0.90 21.75 38.02
C ALA A 88 -2.21 22.11 38.76
N THR A 89 -3.30 21.39 38.50
CA THR A 89 -4.61 21.67 39.08
C THR A 89 -5.21 20.37 39.60
N PRO A 90 -5.64 20.29 40.87
CA PRO A 90 -6.41 19.15 41.34
C PRO A 90 -7.71 19.06 40.54
N PRO A 91 -8.15 17.87 40.10
CA PRO A 91 -9.39 17.74 39.36
C PRO A 91 -10.55 18.07 40.31
N THR A 92 -11.15 19.24 40.10
CA THR A 92 -12.40 19.63 40.73
C THR A 92 -13.44 18.56 40.39
N GLY A 93 -13.94 17.87 41.40
CA GLY A 93 -15.00 16.88 41.27
C GLY A 93 -16.31 17.56 40.87
N GLY A 94 -16.48 17.80 39.58
CA GLY A 94 -17.76 18.15 38.97
C GLY A 94 -18.59 16.88 38.81
N ASN A 95 -19.76 16.87 39.43
CA ASN A 95 -20.66 15.72 39.55
C ASN A 95 -21.48 15.51 38.26
N ASP A 96 -20.85 15.63 37.09
CA ASP A 96 -21.54 15.72 35.80
C ASP A 96 -21.86 14.35 35.18
N GLY A 97 -21.85 13.27 35.97
CA GLY A 97 -22.23 11.91 35.54
C GLY A 97 -21.32 11.25 34.48
N PHE A 98 -20.42 12.00 33.84
CA PHE A 98 -19.48 11.52 32.81
C PHE A 98 -18.06 11.26 33.33
N ALA A 99 -17.81 11.50 34.62
CA ALA A 99 -16.51 11.22 35.22
C ALA A 99 -16.35 9.71 35.50
N PRO A 100 -15.18 9.11 35.19
CA PRO A 100 -14.95 7.70 35.45
C PRO A 100 -14.99 7.40 36.95
N LEU A 101 -15.76 6.36 37.33
CA LEU A 101 -15.92 5.92 38.72
C LEU A 101 -14.55 5.57 39.32
N LYS A 102 -14.15 6.29 40.38
CA LYS A 102 -12.94 5.98 41.12
C LYS A 102 -13.22 4.90 42.16
N LYS A 103 -12.28 3.97 42.32
CA LYS A 103 -12.34 2.97 43.41
C LYS A 103 -12.24 3.69 44.76
N ARG A 104 -13.06 3.27 45.71
CA ARG A 104 -13.03 3.73 47.10
C ARG A 104 -11.86 3.01 47.80
N ASP A 105 -10.97 3.75 48.44
CA ASP A 105 -9.83 3.15 49.15
C ASP A 105 -10.32 2.40 50.40
N PRO A 106 -9.91 1.14 50.61
CA PRO A 106 -10.17 0.41 51.84
C PRO A 106 -9.15 0.87 52.89
N GLY A 107 -9.45 1.96 53.60
CA GLY A 107 -8.52 2.54 54.57
C GLY A 107 -8.94 3.88 55.18
N ARG A 108 -10.24 4.14 55.32
CA ARG A 108 -10.84 5.09 56.26
C ARG A 108 -12.34 4.87 56.37
#